data_AF-A0A1A7X1R2-F1
#
_entry.id   AF-A0A1A7X1R2-F1
#
_cell.length_a   1.000
_cell.length_b   1.000
_cell.length_c   1.000
_cell.angle_alpha   90.00
_cell.angle_beta   90.00
_cell.angle_gamma   90.00
#
_symmetry.space_group_name_H-M   'P 1'
#
loop_
_entity.id
_entity.type
_entity.pdbx_description
1 polymer ?
#
loop_
_entity_poly.entity_id
_entity_poly.type
_entity_poly.pdbx_seq_one_letter_code
_entity_poly.pdbx_strand_id
1 'polypeptide(L)'
;INEEIDKLVRDICQFDLTCPISGVGSGVIRKLLLEENLKVRGRKDSKLELVALLFSDVLLLTKVQKKVERLKVARPPLALDRTSCVALKDGYSFALVEV
;
A
#
# COMPACT_ATOMS: atom_id res chain seq x y z
N ILE A 1 -17.54 19.31 -12.76
CA ILE A 1 -16.18 18.90 -13.17
C ILE A 1 -15.51 18.05 -12.09
N ASN A 2 -15.23 18.55 -10.87
CA ASN A 2 -14.59 17.70 -9.83
C ASN A 2 -15.42 16.47 -9.41
N GLU A 3 -16.73 16.60 -9.20
CA GLU A 3 -17.56 15.46 -8.75
C GLU A 3 -17.68 14.35 -9.81
N GLU A 4 -17.72 14.74 -11.08
CA GLU A 4 -17.77 13.81 -12.21
C GLU A 4 -16.43 13.07 -12.36
N ILE A 5 -15.31 13.79 -12.24
CA ILE A 5 -13.97 13.20 -12.23
C ILE A 5 -13.80 12.25 -11.05
N ASP A 6 -14.22 12.65 -9.85
CA ASP A 6 -14.14 11.81 -8.65
C ASP A 6 -14.95 10.52 -8.80
N LYS A 7 -16.14 10.62 -9.41
CA LYS A 7 -16.95 9.44 -9.72
C LYS A 7 -16.25 8.52 -10.72
N LEU A 8 -15.74 9.09 -11.81
CA LEU A 8 -15.03 8.32 -12.84
C LEU A 8 -13.80 7.59 -12.28
N VAL A 9 -13.02 8.28 -11.44
CA VAL A 9 -11.84 7.70 -10.77
C VAL A 9 -12.24 6.55 -9.86
N ARG A 10 -13.34 6.66 -9.10
CA ARG A 10 -13.82 5.56 -8.23
C ARG A 10 -14.29 4.36 -9.04
N ASP A 11 -14.93 4.60 -10.18
CA ASP A 11 -15.46 3.55 -11.04
C ASP A 11 -14.33 2.79 -11.76
N ILE A 12 -13.25 3.50 -12.14
CA ILE A 12 -12.11 2.92 -12.85
C ILE A 12 -11.09 2.29 -11.87
N CYS A 13 -10.78 2.96 -10.76
CA CYS A 13 -9.74 2.56 -9.83
C CYS A 13 -10.26 1.55 -8.80
N GLN A 14 -10.75 0.40 -9.27
CA GLN A 14 -11.12 -0.71 -8.40
C GLN A 14 -9.95 -1.68 -8.26
N PHE A 15 -9.48 -1.84 -7.02
CA PHE A 15 -8.45 -2.80 -6.67
C PHE A 15 -9.03 -3.80 -5.67
N ASP A 16 -9.27 -5.02 -6.16
CA ASP A 16 -9.78 -6.12 -5.34
C ASP A 16 -8.65 -7.08 -4.97
N LEU A 17 -8.34 -7.13 -3.67
CA LEU A 17 -7.32 -8.01 -3.11
C LEU A 17 -7.65 -9.50 -3.25
N THR A 18 -8.93 -9.84 -3.37
CA THR A 18 -9.41 -11.23 -3.46
C THR A 18 -9.31 -11.82 -4.87
N CYS A 19 -9.13 -10.96 -5.88
CA CYS A 19 -8.90 -11.37 -7.25
C CYS A 19 -7.44 -11.80 -7.51
N PRO A 20 -7.17 -12.67 -8.50
CA PRO A 20 -5.82 -12.99 -8.94
C PRO A 20 -5.00 -11.74 -9.31
N ILE A 21 -3.68 -11.88 -9.31
CA ILE A 21 -2.79 -10.77 -9.68
C ILE A 21 -2.98 -10.43 -11.17
N SER A 22 -3.23 -9.16 -11.48
CA SER A 22 -3.46 -8.71 -12.85
C SER A 22 -2.20 -8.88 -13.69
N GLY A 23 -2.34 -9.35 -14.94
CA GLY A 23 -1.24 -9.44 -15.90
C GLY A 23 -0.29 -10.64 -15.78
N VAL A 24 -0.42 -11.49 -14.75
CA VAL A 24 0.46 -12.66 -14.53
C VAL A 24 -0.22 -14.03 -14.67
N GLY A 25 -1.54 -14.05 -14.87
CA GLY A 25 -2.35 -15.27 -15.10
C GLY A 25 -3.15 -15.71 -13.87
N SER A 26 -4.29 -16.37 -14.11
CA SER A 26 -5.29 -16.69 -13.07
C SER A 26 -4.83 -17.71 -12.01
N GLY A 27 -3.77 -18.47 -12.28
CA GLY A 27 -3.18 -19.40 -11.32
C GLY A 27 -2.28 -18.73 -10.27
N VAL A 28 -1.95 -17.44 -10.46
CA VAL A 28 -1.08 -16.70 -9.55
C VAL A 28 -1.94 -15.99 -8.51
N ILE A 29 -2.07 -16.64 -7.35
CA ILE A 29 -2.84 -16.13 -6.22
C ILE A 29 -1.97 -15.18 -5.39
N ARG A 30 -2.53 -14.00 -5.08
CA ARG A 30 -1.93 -13.01 -4.19
C ARG A 30 -1.76 -13.59 -2.78
N LYS A 31 -0.57 -13.43 -2.20
CA LYS A 31 -0.26 -13.89 -0.84
C LYS A 31 0.19 -12.74 0.03
N LEU A 32 -0.30 -12.68 1.27
CA LEU A 32 0.27 -11.83 2.31
C LEU A 32 1.58 -12.47 2.78
N LEU A 33 2.68 -11.76 2.63
CA LEU A 33 4.03 -12.22 2.98
C LEU A 33 4.46 -11.70 4.35
N LEU A 34 4.11 -10.46 4.68
CA LEU A 34 4.49 -9.82 5.93
C LEU A 34 3.45 -8.79 6.36
N GLU A 35 3.19 -8.74 7.67
CA GLU A 35 2.42 -7.69 8.32
C GLU A 35 3.28 -7.07 9.42
N GLU A 36 3.53 -5.76 9.34
CA GLU A 36 4.39 -5.06 10.30
C GLU A 36 3.92 -3.66 10.66
N ASN A 37 4.27 -3.21 11.87
CA ASN A 37 4.00 -1.85 12.32
C ASN A 37 5.17 -0.92 11.92
N LEU A 38 4.90 0.07 11.07
CA LEU A 38 5.90 1.01 10.57
C LEU A 38 5.65 2.43 11.08
N LYS A 39 6.75 3.16 11.33
CA LYS A 39 6.75 4.60 11.54
C LYS A 39 7.13 5.29 10.23
N VAL A 40 6.16 5.91 9.58
CA VAL A 40 6.36 6.62 8.32
C VAL A 40 6.59 8.10 8.59
N ARG A 41 7.66 8.66 8.01
CA ARG A 41 7.92 10.10 8.05
C ARG A 41 6.95 10.83 7.11
N GLY A 42 6.14 11.72 7.67
CA GLY A 42 5.19 12.59 6.99
C GLY A 42 5.77 13.96 6.63
N ARG A 43 4.90 14.89 6.21
CA ARG A 43 5.28 16.29 5.97
C ARG A 43 5.61 16.98 7.31
N LYS A 44 6.56 17.91 7.30
CA LYS A 44 7.03 18.66 8.50
C LYS A 44 7.51 17.75 9.65
N ASP A 45 8.22 16.67 9.33
CA ASP A 45 8.79 15.70 10.30
C ASP A 45 7.80 15.00 11.25
N SER A 46 6.50 15.09 10.97
CA SER A 46 5.50 14.28 11.67
C SER A 46 5.78 12.79 11.44
N LYS A 47 5.72 11.97 12.50
CA LYS A 47 5.79 10.50 12.38
C LYS A 47 4.39 9.93 12.48
N LEU A 48 4.01 9.10 11.51
CA LEU A 48 2.72 8.41 11.50
C LEU A 48 2.94 6.91 11.69
N GLU A 49 2.27 6.33 12.68
CA GLU A 49 2.24 4.88 12.86
C GLU A 49 1.20 4.26 11.92
N LEU A 50 1.64 3.30 11.10
CA LEU A 50 0.84 2.59 10.12
C LEU A 50 1.10 1.09 10.24
N VAL A 51 0.13 0.27 9.82
CA VAL A 51 0.34 -1.16 9.58
C VAL A 51 0.63 -1.35 8.10
N ALA A 52 1.77 -1.93 7.78
CA ALA A 52 2.17 -2.31 6.44
C ALA A 52 1.82 -3.77 6.18
N LEU A 53 1.09 -4.01 5.09
CA LEU A 53 0.76 -5.35 4.59
C LEU A 53 1.49 -5.55 3.27
N LEU A 54 2.55 -6.36 3.29
CA LEU A 54 3.32 -6.72 2.10
C LEU A 54 2.68 -7.96 1.47
N PHE A 55 2.00 -7.77 0.35
CA PHE A 55 1.57 -8.87 -0.51
C PHE A 55 2.64 -9.16 -1.57
N SER A 56 2.47 -10.26 -2.30
CA SER A 56 3.37 -10.71 -3.37
C SER A 56 3.56 -9.72 -4.54
N ASP A 57 2.63 -8.79 -4.73
CA ASP A 57 2.59 -7.82 -5.84
C ASP A 57 2.29 -6.38 -5.40
N VAL A 58 1.82 -6.19 -4.17
CA VAL A 58 1.39 -4.88 -3.68
C VAL A 58 1.79 -4.67 -2.22
N LEU A 59 2.18 -3.45 -1.87
CA LEU A 59 2.33 -3.01 -0.49
C LEU A 59 1.17 -2.09 -0.11
N LEU A 60 0.42 -2.46 0.93
CA LEU A 60 -0.62 -1.60 1.51
C LEU A 60 -0.13 -0.95 2.80
N LEU A 61 -0.37 0.34 2.92
CA LEU A 61 -0.15 1.09 4.16
C LEU A 61 -1.51 1.47 4.74
N THR A 62 -1.81 0.98 5.94
CA THR A 62 -3.11 1.16 6.58
C THR A 62 -2.96 1.87 7.93
N LYS A 63 -4.00 2.61 8.33
CA LYS A 63 -4.02 3.23 9.66
C LYS A 63 -4.20 2.15 10.72
N VAL A 64 -3.44 2.25 11.81
CA VAL A 64 -3.65 1.41 13.01
C VAL A 64 -5.07 1.66 13.54
N GLN A 65 -5.90 0.62 13.59
CA GLN A 65 -7.23 0.66 14.18
C GLN A 65 -7.35 -0.40 15.27
N LYS A 66 -7.71 0.02 16.48
CA LYS A 66 -7.72 -0.87 17.66
C LYS A 66 -8.97 -1.75 17.81
N LYS A 67 -10.04 -1.52 17.03
CA LYS A 67 -11.37 -2.10 17.29
C LYS A 67 -12.24 -2.39 16.05
N VAL A 68 -11.67 -2.47 14.85
CA VAL A 68 -12.46 -2.70 13.63
C VAL A 68 -11.82 -3.79 12.80
N GLU A 69 -12.61 -4.78 12.36
CA GLU A 69 -12.19 -5.83 11.42
C GLU A 69 -11.79 -5.28 10.04
N ARG A 70 -11.93 -3.98 9.82
CA ARG A 70 -11.66 -3.30 8.54
C ARG A 70 -10.51 -2.32 8.70
N LEU A 71 -9.41 -2.61 8.02
CA LEU A 71 -8.29 -1.70 7.90
C LEU A 71 -8.62 -0.58 6.90
N LYS A 72 -8.18 0.64 7.22
CA LYS A 72 -8.35 1.80 6.33
C LYS A 72 -7.02 2.12 5.68
N VAL A 73 -7.00 2.02 4.35
CA VAL A 73 -5.86 2.41 3.53
C VAL A 73 -5.51 3.88 3.79
N ALA A 74 -4.25 4.14 4.15
CA ALA A 74 -3.73 5.45 4.51
C ALA A 74 -3.07 6.18 3.33
N ARG A 75 -2.56 5.43 2.35
CA ARG A 75 -1.94 5.91 1.11
C ARG A 75 -2.32 4.99 -0.05
N PRO A 76 -2.30 5.46 -1.30
CA PRO A 76 -2.52 4.60 -2.46
C PRO A 76 -1.68 3.30 -2.37
N PRO A 77 -2.24 2.13 -2.75
CA PRO A 77 -1.49 0.88 -2.85
C PRO A 77 -0.25 1.05 -3.74
N LEU A 78 0.89 0.52 -3.30
CA LEU A 78 2.14 0.59 -4.06
C LEU A 78 2.36 -0.74 -4.79
N ALA A 79 2.40 -0.70 -6.12
CA ALA A 79 2.72 -1.87 -6.93
C ALA A 79 4.21 -2.19 -6.82
N LEU A 80 4.55 -3.43 -6.45
CA LEU A 80 5.94 -3.81 -6.17
C LEU A 80 6.83 -3.82 -7.43
N ASP A 81 6.25 -4.10 -8.59
CA ASP A 81 6.93 -4.03 -9.89
C ASP A 81 7.32 -2.61 -10.30
N ARG A 82 6.72 -1.60 -9.66
CA ARG A 82 6.96 -0.17 -9.89
C ARG A 82 7.50 0.55 -8.66
N THR A 83 7.98 -0.19 -7.66
CA THR A 83 8.49 0.41 -6.42
C THR A 83 9.92 -0.03 -6.16
N SER A 84 10.82 0.95 -6.07
CA SER A 84 12.18 0.74 -5.57
C SER A 84 12.22 0.89 -4.05
N CYS A 85 12.90 -0.05 -3.38
CA CYS A 85 13.18 0.01 -1.94
C CYS A 85 14.67 0.25 -1.72
N VAL A 86 15.01 1.31 -0.99
CA VAL A 86 16.39 1.72 -0.73
C VAL A 86 16.63 1.80 0.77
N ALA A 87 17.52 0.96 1.30
CA ALA A 87 17.95 1.05 2.69
C ALA A 87 18.67 2.38 2.95
N LEU A 88 18.39 3.02 4.09
CA LEU A 88 19.05 4.25 4.51
C LEU A 88 20.31 3.94 5.33
N LYS A 89 21.19 4.94 5.43
CA LYS A 89 22.49 4.83 6.11
C LYS A 89 22.40 4.51 7.60
N ASP A 90 21.24 4.73 8.21
CA ASP A 90 21.02 4.48 9.64
C ASP A 90 20.85 2.98 9.96
N GLY A 91 20.66 2.13 8.95
CA GLY A 91 20.61 0.67 9.09
C GLY A 91 19.28 0.12 9.61
N TYR A 92 18.31 0.99 9.94
CA TYR A 92 17.00 0.60 10.45
C TYR A 92 15.83 1.30 9.73
N SER A 93 16.13 2.17 8.76
CA SER A 93 15.12 2.83 7.92
C SER A 93 15.32 2.49 6.44
N PHE A 94 14.26 2.64 5.66
CA PHE A 94 14.29 2.51 4.21
C PHE A 94 13.39 3.57 3.55
N ALA A 95 13.64 3.84 2.28
CA ALA A 95 12.81 4.67 1.42
C ALA A 95 12.12 3.81 0.37
N LEU A 96 10.86 4.13 0.09
CA LEU A 96 10.11 3.57 -1.03
C LEU A 96 9.89 4.66 -2.07
N VAL A 97 10.25 4.38 -3.31
CA VAL A 97 10.16 5.32 -4.44
C VAL A 97 9.42 4.63 -5.57
N GLU A 98 8.33 5.23 -6.03
CA GLU A 98 7.61 4.78 -7.22
C GLU A 98 8.40 5.19 -8.48
N VAL A 99 8.56 4.27 -9.43
CA VAL A 99 9.39 4.41 -10.64
C VAL A 99 8.54 4.27 -11.90
#